data_AF-A0A1F5AFD5-F1
#
_entry.id   AF-A0A1F5AFD5-F1
#
_cell.length_a   1.000
_cell.length_b   1.000
_cell.length_c   1.000
_cell.angle_alpha   90.00
_cell.angle_beta   90.00
_cell.angle_gamma   90.00
#
_symmetry.space_group_name_H-M   'P 1'
#
loop_
_entity.id
_entity.type
_entity.pdbx_description
1 polymer ?
#
loop_
_entity_poly.entity_id
_entity_poly.type
_entity_poly.pdbx_seq_one_letter_code
_entity_poly.pdbx_strand_id
1 'polypeptide(L)'
;MNGIHEGKTEMFVWVFHRVTGLLLIGFLGVKFLTSFFLMTKNVKPDWALFLHTNPLIDAVLIVSVVYHALYGLRTVILDLGLRREKLLFWIFTILGTVISAGLLVLYFPRDY
;
A
#
# COMPACT_ATOMS: atom_id res chain seq x y z
N MET A 1 1.06 10.65 -30.81
CA MET A 1 1.81 9.58 -30.09
C MET A 1 1.69 9.68 -28.57
N ASN A 2 1.63 10.88 -27.96
CA ASN A 2 1.51 11.03 -26.49
C ASN A 2 0.23 10.42 -25.87
N GLY A 3 -0.93 10.53 -26.53
CA GLY A 3 -2.21 10.06 -25.96
C GLY A 3 -2.28 8.54 -25.67
N ILE A 4 -1.55 7.71 -26.43
CA ILE A 4 -1.50 6.25 -26.16
C ILE A 4 -0.67 5.95 -24.90
N HIS A 5 0.41 6.70 -24.68
CA HIS A 5 1.25 6.56 -23.49
C HIS A 5 0.55 7.09 -22.24
N GLU A 6 -0.19 8.20 -22.36
CA GLU A 6 -1.03 8.75 -21.30
C GLU A 6 -2.14 7.75 -20.93
N GLY A 7 -2.88 7.22 -21.91
CA GLY A 7 -3.93 6.22 -21.65
C GLY A 7 -3.41 4.95 -20.96
N LYS A 8 -2.22 4.47 -21.31
CA LYS A 8 -1.58 3.32 -20.62
C LYS A 8 -1.20 3.66 -19.18
N THR A 9 -0.72 4.88 -18.93
CA THR A 9 -0.32 5.33 -17.59
C THR A 9 -1.53 5.46 -16.68
N GLU A 10 -2.61 6.05 -17.17
CA GLU A 10 -3.86 6.15 -16.40
C GLU A 10 -4.48 4.79 -16.12
N MET A 11 -4.47 3.88 -17.10
CA MET A 11 -4.93 2.51 -16.90
C MET A 11 -4.10 1.78 -15.84
N PHE A 12 -2.77 1.96 -15.84
CA PHE A 12 -1.91 1.39 -14.81
C PHE A 12 -2.26 1.92 -13.42
N VAL A 13 -2.33 3.24 -13.24
CA VAL A 13 -2.65 3.86 -11.93
C VAL A 13 -4.00 3.38 -11.42
N TRP A 14 -5.00 3.30 -12.30
CA TRP A 14 -6.33 2.79 -11.95
C TRP A 14 -6.30 1.34 -11.50
N VAL A 15 -5.70 0.43 -12.27
CA VAL A 15 -5.58 -0.99 -11.89
C VAL A 15 -4.83 -1.12 -10.58
N PHE A 16 -3.68 -0.44 -10.47
CA PHE A 16 -2.81 -0.53 -9.31
C PHE A 16 -3.52 -0.07 -8.04
N HIS A 17 -4.22 1.06 -8.08
CA HIS A 17 -4.98 1.58 -6.94
C HIS A 17 -6.10 0.63 -6.48
N ARG A 18 -6.78 -0.05 -7.42
CA ARG A 18 -7.81 -1.04 -7.11
C ARG A 18 -7.22 -2.29 -6.47
N VAL A 19 -6.13 -2.81 -7.04
CA VAL A 19 -5.43 -3.98 -6.51
C VAL A 19 -4.92 -3.70 -5.10
N THR A 20 -4.25 -2.57 -4.86
CA THR A 20 -3.78 -2.22 -3.52
C THR A 20 -4.94 -2.05 -2.54
N GLY A 21 -6.09 -1.49 -2.96
CA GLY A 21 -7.29 -1.42 -2.13
C GLY A 21 -7.81 -2.81 -1.70
N LEU A 22 -7.83 -3.78 -2.61
CA LEU A 22 -8.21 -5.16 -2.28
C LEU A 22 -7.20 -5.84 -1.34
N LEU A 23 -5.90 -5.62 -1.56
CA LEU A 23 -4.86 -6.12 -0.68
C LEU A 23 -5.00 -5.52 0.73
N LEU A 24 -5.33 -4.24 0.85
CA LEU A 24 -5.58 -3.59 2.14
C LEU A 24 -6.77 -4.21 2.87
N ILE A 25 -7.90 -4.44 2.19
CA ILE A 25 -9.06 -5.10 2.80
C ILE A 25 -8.68 -6.47 3.36
N GLY A 26 -7.97 -7.28 2.56
CA GLY A 26 -7.55 -8.62 2.97
C GLY A 26 -6.54 -8.61 4.12
N PHE A 27 -5.38 -7.98 3.91
CA PHE A 27 -4.28 -8.06 4.86
C PHE A 27 -4.50 -7.24 6.13
N LEU A 28 -5.17 -6.08 6.08
CA LEU A 28 -5.56 -5.39 7.32
C LEU A 28 -6.62 -6.21 8.07
N GLY A 29 -7.54 -6.87 7.36
CA GLY A 29 -8.46 -7.82 7.98
C GLY A 29 -7.73 -8.93 8.75
N VAL A 30 -6.70 -9.53 8.13
CA VAL A 30 -5.82 -10.50 8.80
C VAL A 30 -5.13 -9.88 10.02
N LYS A 31 -4.58 -8.67 9.92
CA LYS A 31 -3.93 -7.99 11.05
C LYS A 31 -4.90 -7.70 12.20
N PHE A 32 -6.11 -7.21 11.92
CA PHE A 32 -7.10 -6.96 12.96
C PHE A 32 -7.58 -8.26 13.62
N LEU A 33 -7.85 -9.30 12.83
CA LEU A 33 -8.26 -10.61 13.34
C LEU A 33 -7.17 -11.22 14.23
N THR A 34 -5.93 -11.23 13.77
CA THR A 34 -4.81 -11.78 14.54
C THR A 34 -4.51 -10.94 15.79
N SER A 35 -4.54 -9.61 15.70
CA SER A 35 -4.44 -8.72 16.86
C SER A 35 -5.51 -9.05 17.92
N PHE A 36 -6.75 -9.26 17.51
CA PHE A 36 -7.84 -9.61 18.42
C PHE A 36 -7.53 -10.86 19.25
N PHE A 37 -7.03 -11.93 18.61
CA PHE A 37 -6.63 -13.15 19.33
C PHE A 37 -5.40 -12.94 20.22
N LEU A 38 -4.42 -12.16 19.76
CA LEU A 38 -3.17 -11.91 20.49
C LEU A 38 -3.33 -10.98 21.70
N MET A 39 -4.42 -10.22 21.79
CA MET A 39 -4.75 -9.35 22.93
C MET A 39 -5.33 -10.10 24.14
N THR A 40 -5.62 -11.40 24.02
CA THR A 40 -6.19 -12.21 25.12
C THR A 40 -5.11 -12.82 26.04
N LYS A 41 -5.41 -12.97 27.34
CA LYS A 41 -4.42 -13.34 28.39
C LYS A 41 -4.16 -14.84 28.57
N ASN A 42 -4.95 -15.72 27.96
CA ASN A 42 -4.94 -17.14 28.35
C ASN A 42 -3.99 -17.97 27.48
N VAL A 43 -4.27 -18.08 26.18
CA VAL A 43 -3.46 -18.85 25.23
C VAL A 43 -3.55 -18.16 23.87
N LYS A 44 -2.39 -17.88 23.26
CA LYS A 44 -2.30 -17.27 21.93
C LYS A 44 -2.26 -18.38 20.88
N PRO A 45 -3.13 -18.37 19.86
CA PRO A 45 -3.05 -19.36 18.79
C PRO A 45 -1.78 -19.18 17.95
N ASP A 46 -1.05 -20.26 17.69
CA ASP A 46 0.18 -20.22 16.89
C ASP A 46 -0.04 -19.66 15.49
N TRP A 47 -1.18 -20.00 14.87
CA TRP A 47 -1.55 -19.46 13.55
C TRP A 47 -1.72 -17.94 13.58
N ALA A 48 -2.23 -17.39 14.69
CA ALA A 48 -2.45 -15.96 14.82
C ALA A 48 -1.11 -15.24 14.96
N LEU A 49 -0.20 -15.79 15.77
CA LEU A 49 1.16 -15.27 15.90
C LEU A 49 1.89 -15.33 14.55
N PHE A 50 1.89 -16.49 13.89
CA PHE A 50 2.55 -16.70 12.60
C PHE A 50 2.10 -15.71 11.52
N LEU A 51 0.80 -15.48 11.37
CA LEU A 51 0.27 -14.52 10.40
C LEU A 51 0.51 -13.06 10.83
N HIS A 52 0.44 -12.77 12.14
CA HIS A 52 0.62 -11.42 12.65
C HIS A 52 2.07 -10.94 12.54
N THR A 53 3.05 -11.83 12.66
CA THR A 53 4.48 -11.48 12.59
C THR A 53 5.10 -11.81 11.25
N ASN A 54 4.30 -12.16 10.24
CA ASN A 54 4.82 -12.52 8.92
C ASN A 54 5.39 -11.27 8.19
N PRO A 55 6.70 -11.22 7.91
CA PRO A 55 7.33 -10.03 7.34
C PRO A 55 6.92 -9.77 5.89
N LEU A 56 6.49 -10.81 5.14
CA LEU A 56 5.97 -10.62 3.79
C LEU A 56 4.62 -9.91 3.80
N ILE A 57 3.75 -10.26 4.76
CA ILE A 57 2.45 -9.58 4.93
C ILE A 57 2.69 -8.10 5.28
N ASP A 58 3.64 -7.82 6.18
CA ASP A 58 3.98 -6.45 6.57
C ASP A 58 4.57 -5.65 5.41
N ALA A 59 5.50 -6.23 4.66
CA ALA A 59 6.08 -5.57 3.50
C ALA A 59 5.02 -5.23 2.42
N VAL A 60 4.11 -6.18 2.14
CA VAL A 60 3.01 -5.96 1.18
C VAL A 60 2.05 -4.89 1.70
N LEU A 61 1.74 -4.88 3.01
CA LEU A 61 0.91 -3.84 3.62
C LEU A 61 1.56 -2.46 3.54
N ILE A 62 2.86 -2.33 3.84
CA ILE A 62 3.60 -1.07 3.75
C ILE A 62 3.48 -0.48 2.33
N VAL A 63 3.81 -1.28 1.31
CA VAL A 63 3.73 -0.83 -0.09
C VAL A 63 2.28 -0.52 -0.47
N SER A 64 1.33 -1.37 -0.11
CA SER A 64 -0.08 -1.21 -0.46
C SER A 64 -0.67 0.06 0.16
N VAL A 65 -0.42 0.33 1.44
CA VAL A 65 -0.94 1.53 2.13
C VAL A 65 -0.38 2.79 1.48
N VAL A 66 0.95 2.86 1.29
CA VAL A 66 1.62 4.05 0.76
C VAL A 66 1.09 4.39 -0.63
N TYR A 67 1.11 3.42 -1.55
CA TYR A 67 0.67 3.68 -2.91
C TYR A 67 -0.84 3.87 -3.03
N HIS A 68 -1.66 3.16 -2.24
CA HIS A 68 -3.10 3.35 -2.26
C HIS A 68 -3.46 4.79 -1.87
N ALA A 69 -2.86 5.29 -0.79
CA ALA A 69 -3.07 6.66 -0.32
C ALA A 69 -2.57 7.69 -1.34
N LEU A 70 -1.35 7.51 -1.87
CA LEU A 70 -0.73 8.46 -2.79
C LEU A 70 -1.44 8.53 -4.15
N TYR A 71 -1.79 7.39 -4.75
CA TYR A 71 -2.56 7.38 -6.00
C TYR A 71 -4.02 7.79 -5.79
N GLY A 72 -4.61 7.54 -4.62
CA GLY A 72 -5.90 8.12 -4.24
C GLY A 72 -5.83 9.65 -4.18
N LEU A 73 -4.82 10.21 -3.51
CA LEU A 73 -4.60 11.64 -3.44
C LEU A 73 -4.32 12.27 -4.81
N ARG A 74 -3.56 11.59 -5.67
CA ARG A 74 -3.37 12.00 -7.07
C ARG A 74 -4.72 12.15 -7.77
N THR A 75 -5.58 11.15 -7.67
CA THR A 75 -6.92 11.18 -8.29
C THR A 75 -7.74 12.36 -7.77
N VAL A 76 -7.78 12.58 -6.46
CA VAL A 76 -8.45 13.75 -5.86
C VAL A 76 -7.91 15.06 -6.44
N ILE A 77 -6.59 15.21 -6.58
CA ILE A 77 -5.98 16.42 -7.16
C ILE A 77 -6.35 16.62 -8.63
N LEU A 78 -6.42 15.54 -9.41
CA LEU A 78 -6.87 15.58 -10.81
C LEU A 78 -8.34 16.00 -10.90
N ASP A 79 -9.19 15.45 -10.04
CA ASP A 79 -10.62 15.75 -9.96
C ASP A 79 -10.88 17.22 -9.56
N LEU A 80 -9.98 17.81 -8.76
CA LEU A 80 -9.98 19.24 -8.42
C LEU A 80 -9.53 20.15 -9.59
N GLY A 81 -9.18 19.59 -10.75
CA GLY A 81 -8.97 20.32 -11.99
C GLY A 81 -7.50 20.56 -12.38
N LEU A 82 -6.54 19.98 -11.66
CA LEU A 82 -5.13 20.10 -12.03
C LEU A 82 -4.80 19.23 -13.25
N ARG A 83 -4.70 19.83 -14.43
CA ARG A 83 -4.44 19.11 -15.70
C ARG A 83 -2.96 18.80 -15.95
N ARG A 84 -2.29 18.12 -15.01
CA ARG A 84 -0.87 17.75 -15.12
C ARG A 84 -0.63 16.25 -14.86
N GLU A 85 -1.39 15.40 -15.54
CA GLU A 85 -1.42 13.93 -15.35
C GLU A 85 -0.04 13.27 -15.34
N LYS A 86 0.79 13.54 -16.36
CA LYS A 86 2.14 12.97 -16.47
C LYS A 86 3.08 13.43 -15.35
N LEU A 87 3.01 14.71 -14.98
CA LEU A 87 3.82 15.26 -13.88
C LEU A 87 3.41 14.64 -12.56
N LEU A 88 2.10 14.61 -12.28
CA LEU A 88 1.56 14.03 -11.05
C LEU A 88 1.85 12.52 -10.99
N PHE A 89 1.75 11.80 -12.10
CA PHE A 89 2.16 10.39 -12.16
C PHE A 89 3.59 10.21 -11.64
N TRP A 90 4.57 10.96 -12.17
CA TRP A 90 5.96 10.82 -11.75
C TRP A 90 6.19 11.26 -10.32
N ILE A 91 5.62 12.40 -9.89
CA ILE A 91 5.74 12.89 -8.52
C ILE A 91 5.24 11.84 -7.52
N PHE A 92 4.02 11.34 -7.71
CA PHE A 92 3.41 10.39 -6.78
C PHE A 92 4.08 9.02 -6.83
N THR A 93 4.58 8.59 -8.00
CA THR A 93 5.32 7.32 -8.13
C THR A 93 6.69 7.38 -7.46
N ILE A 94 7.44 8.45 -7.67
CA ILE A 94 8.74 8.65 -7.01
C ILE A 94 8.54 8.77 -5.51
N LEU A 95 7.58 9.60 -5.07
CA LEU A 95 7.28 9.78 -3.66
C LEU A 95 6.86 8.45 -3.00
N GLY A 96 5.98 7.69 -3.63
CA GLY A 96 5.56 6.37 -3.13
C GLY A 96 6.69 5.36 -3.08
N THR A 97 7.58 5.39 -4.07
CA THR A 97 8.79 4.54 -4.09
C THR A 97 9.73 4.90 -2.94
N VAL A 98 10.05 6.18 -2.74
CA VAL A 98 10.96 6.65 -1.69
C VAL A 98 10.39 6.36 -0.30
N ILE A 99 9.11 6.67 -0.07
CA ILE A 99 8.46 6.40 1.22
C ILE A 99 8.42 4.89 1.49
N SER A 100 7.97 4.07 0.53
CA SER A 100 7.90 2.63 0.70
C SER A 100 9.28 2.03 0.96
N ALA A 101 10.30 2.40 0.17
CA ALA A 101 11.67 1.94 0.36
C ALA A 101 12.22 2.35 1.73
N GLY A 102 12.02 3.61 2.14
CA GLY A 102 12.42 4.08 3.46
C GLY A 102 11.76 3.31 4.59
N LEU A 103 10.44 3.06 4.50
CA LEU A 103 9.72 2.28 5.51
C LEU A 103 10.18 0.81 5.55
N LEU A 104 10.43 0.19 4.40
CA LEU A 104 10.95 -1.18 4.35
C LEU A 104 12.37 -1.27 4.92
N VAL A 105 13.24 -0.30 4.60
CA VAL A 105 14.59 -0.19 5.17
C VAL A 105 14.55 0.02 6.68
N LEU A 106 13.55 0.72 7.22
CA LEU A 106 13.36 0.86 8.67
C LEU A 106 12.72 -0.38 9.31
N TYR A 107 11.94 -1.15 8.55
CA TYR A 107 11.19 -2.31 9.04
C TYR A 107 12.09 -3.55 9.19
N PHE A 108 12.85 -3.91 8.16
CA PHE A 108 13.60 -5.19 8.14
C PHE A 108 14.76 -5.32 9.13
N PRO A 109 15.53 -4.26 9.46
CA PRO A 109 16.59 -4.34 10.46
C PRO A 109 16.08 -4.36 11.90
N ARG A 110 14.77 -4.29 12.10
CA ARG A 110 14.17 -4.14 13.42
C ARG A 110 14.02 -5.53 14.04
N ASP A 111 14.98 -5.88 14.88
CA ASP A 111 14.92 -7.11 15.67
C ASP A 111 13.87 -6.93 16.79
N TYR A 112 12.67 -7.50 16.58
CA TYR A 112 11.63 -7.68 17.61
C TYR A 112 11.42 -9.17 17.88
#